data_AF-A0A378MYR4-F1
#
_entry.id   AF-A0A378MYR4-F1
#
_cell.length_a   1.000
_cell.length_b   1.000
_cell.length_c   1.000
_cell.angle_alpha   90.00
_cell.angle_beta   90.00
_cell.angle_gamma   90.00
#
_symmetry.space_group_name_H-M   'P 1'
#
loop_
_entity.id
_entity.type
_entity.pdbx_description
1 polymer ?
#
loop_
_entity_poly.entity_id
_entity_poly.type
_entity_poly.pdbx_seq_one_letter_code
_entity_poly.pdbx_strand_id
1 'polypeptide(L)'
;MLEFDVADEVIVERMSGRRVHQPSGRTYHVVYNPPKVEGKDDVTGEDLIIRQDDKPETVLERLAIYHKQTKPLIAYYTAEAEAGNTRYERLDGTKPVEEVSAELAKILS
;
A
#
# COMPACT_ATOMS: atom_id res chain seq x y z
N MET A 1 -18.24 3.94 0.16
CA MET A 1 -16.84 4.37 0.01
C MET A 1 -16.04 3.77 1.14
N LEU A 2 -14.95 3.07 0.82
CA LEU A 2 -14.06 2.45 1.79
C LEU A 2 -12.72 3.19 1.70
N GLU A 3 -12.26 3.78 2.80
CA GLU A 3 -10.95 4.42 2.91
C GLU A 3 -9.99 3.52 3.69
N PHE A 4 -8.82 3.23 3.12
CA PHE A 4 -7.75 2.54 3.83
C PHE A 4 -6.71 3.56 4.27
N ASP A 5 -6.68 3.82 5.57
CA ASP A 5 -5.79 4.80 6.18
C ASP A 5 -4.44 4.17 6.52
N VAL A 6 -3.38 4.77 6.03
CA VAL A 6 -1.99 4.38 6.31
C VAL A 6 -1.16 5.65 6.35
N ALA A 7 -0.34 5.81 7.39
CA ALA A 7 0.57 6.95 7.50
C ALA A 7 1.60 6.96 6.36
N ASP A 8 1.96 8.14 5.87
CA ASP A 8 2.90 8.33 4.76
C ASP A 8 4.25 7.65 5.01
N GLU A 9 4.77 7.74 6.23
CA GLU A 9 6.04 7.16 6.63
C GLU A 9 6.01 5.63 6.49
N VAL A 10 4.89 5.01 6.87
CA VAL A 10 4.66 3.57 6.72
C VAL A 10 4.55 3.18 5.25
N ILE A 11 3.92 4.01 4.41
CA ILE A 11 3.87 3.78 2.96
C ILE A 11 5.28 3.84 2.36
N VAL A 12 6.08 4.85 2.71
CA VAL A 12 7.45 4.99 2.23
C VAL A 12 8.30 3.79 2.65
N GLU A 13 8.23 3.37 3.91
CA GLU A 13 8.92 2.18 4.40
C GLU A 13 8.52 0.91 3.62
N ARG A 14 7.21 0.65 3.51
CA ARG A 14 6.67 -0.54 2.82
C ARG A 14 6.99 -0.58 1.33
N MET A 15 7.05 0.57 0.66
CA MET A 15 7.35 0.65 -0.77
C MET A 15 8.86 0.52 -1.00
N SER A 16 9.67 1.28 -0.26
CA SER A 16 11.14 1.28 -0.40
C SER A 16 11.80 -0.06 -0.03
N GLY A 17 11.16 -0.86 0.82
CA GLY A 17 11.59 -2.21 1.17
C GLY A 17 11.35 -3.26 0.08
N ARG A 18 10.55 -2.97 -0.96
CA ARG A 18 10.23 -3.93 -2.03
C ARG A 18 11.42 -4.23 -2.90
N ARG A 19 11.52 -5.49 -3.31
CA ARG A 19 12.51 -5.99 -4.27
C ARG A 19 11.79 -6.85 -5.28
N VAL A 20 12.23 -6.83 -6.53
CA VAL A 20 11.68 -7.65 -7.60
C VAL A 20 12.79 -8.34 -8.38
N HIS A 21 12.57 -9.60 -8.71
CA HIS A 21 13.34 -10.30 -9.72
C HIS A 21 12.71 -10.01 -11.08
N GLN A 22 13.33 -9.13 -11.89
CA GLN A 22 12.75 -8.64 -13.14
C GLN A 22 12.31 -9.75 -14.12
N PRO A 23 13.10 -10.80 -14.37
CA PRO A 23 12.74 -11.81 -15.36
C PRO A 23 11.50 -12.63 -14.99
N SER A 24 11.25 -12.86 -13.70
CA SER A 24 10.14 -13.71 -13.26
C SER A 24 8.98 -12.97 -12.60
N GLY A 25 9.18 -11.69 -12.23
CA GLY A 25 8.21 -10.91 -11.46
C GLY A 25 8.05 -11.33 -9.99
N ARG A 26 8.90 -12.21 -9.46
CA ARG A 26 8.86 -12.58 -8.03
C ARG A 26 9.19 -11.35 -7.19
N THR A 27 8.48 -11.18 -6.08
CA THR A 27 8.63 -10.03 -5.20
C THR A 27 9.07 -10.45 -3.81
N TYR A 28 9.88 -9.59 -3.20
CA TYR A 28 10.42 -9.74 -1.86
C TYR A 28 10.28 -8.41 -1.12
N HIS A 29 10.43 -8.45 0.20
CA HIS A 29 10.54 -7.26 1.03
C HIS A 29 11.63 -7.46 2.06
N VAL A 30 12.55 -6.52 2.21
CA VAL A 30 13.72 -6.64 3.12
C VAL A 30 13.40 -6.84 4.61
N VAL A 31 12.13 -6.80 5.01
CA VAL A 31 11.65 -6.96 6.40
C VAL A 31 10.56 -8.01 6.45
N TYR A 32 9.48 -7.82 5.67
CA TYR A 32 8.29 -8.67 5.76
C TYR A 32 8.37 -9.97 4.95
N ASN A 33 9.23 -10.04 3.94
CA ASN A 33 9.43 -11.23 3.10
C ASN A 33 10.85 -11.23 2.52
N PRO A 34 11.90 -11.32 3.37
CA PRO A 34 13.27 -11.16 2.92
C PRO A 34 13.70 -12.33 2.05
N PRO A 35 14.54 -12.11 1.02
CA PRO A 35 15.16 -13.21 0.30
C PRO A 35 16.09 -13.99 1.22
N LYS A 36 16.35 -15.27 0.90
CA LYS A 36 17.28 -16.12 1.64
C LYS A 36 18.71 -15.59 1.62
N VAL A 37 19.10 -14.96 0.51
CA VAL A 37 20.37 -14.27 0.36
C VAL A 37 20.09 -12.83 -0.02
N GLU A 38 20.69 -11.89 0.71
CA GLU A 38 20.45 -10.46 0.51
C GLU A 38 20.71 -10.06 -0.95
N GLY A 39 19.71 -9.39 -1.55
CA GLY A 39 19.79 -8.90 -2.92
C GLY A 39 19.69 -9.99 -4.00
N LYS A 40 19.43 -11.26 -3.65
CA LYS A 40 19.37 -12.37 -4.61
C LYS A 40 18.00 -13.02 -4.66
N ASP A 41 17.58 -13.43 -5.85
CA ASP A 41 16.39 -14.26 -6.04
C ASP A 41 16.62 -15.67 -5.50
N ASP A 42 15.65 -16.19 -4.76
CA ASP A 42 15.77 -17.49 -4.08
C ASP A 42 15.81 -18.71 -5.01
N VAL A 43 15.39 -18.53 -6.28
CA VAL A 43 15.28 -19.62 -7.26
C VAL A 43 16.45 -19.58 -8.24
N THR A 44 16.79 -18.41 -8.77
CA THR A 44 17.82 -18.26 -9.81
C THR A 44 19.17 -17.81 -9.26
N GLY A 45 19.20 -17.18 -8.08
CA GLY A 45 20.41 -16.52 -7.55
C GLY A 45 20.79 -15.22 -8.28
N GLU A 46 19.94 -14.74 -9.20
CA GLU A 46 20.13 -13.47 -9.91
C GLU A 46 19.82 -12.27 -9.01
N ASP A 47 20.27 -11.08 -9.42
CA ASP A 47 20.08 -9.85 -8.64
C ASP A 47 18.62 -9.41 -8.59
N LEU A 48 18.20 -9.02 -7.38
CA LEU A 48 16.95 -8.31 -7.16
C LEU A 48 17.17 -6.81 -7.31
N ILE A 49 16.15 -6.12 -7.82
CA ILE A 49 16.17 -4.66 -7.96
C ILE A 49 15.01 -4.00 -7.22
N ILE A 50 15.13 -2.70 -6.99
CA ILE A 50 14.01 -1.84 -6.60
C ILE A 50 13.36 -1.32 -7.88
N ARG A 51 12.03 -1.40 -8.00
CA ARG A 51 11.32 -0.81 -9.14
C ARG A 51 11.39 0.71 -9.06
N GLN A 52 11.36 1.39 -10.21
CA GLN A 52 11.47 2.84 -10.26
C GLN A 52 10.37 3.56 -9.45
N ASP A 53 9.16 2.98 -9.40
CA ASP A 53 8.00 3.50 -8.67
C ASP A 53 8.04 3.23 -7.15
N ASP A 54 8.92 2.33 -6.70
CA ASP A 54 9.12 1.97 -5.30
C ASP A 54 10.28 2.77 -4.65
N LYS A 55 11.02 3.58 -5.44
CA LYS A 55 12.10 4.42 -4.90
C LYS A 55 11.54 5.49 -3.95
N PRO A 56 12.19 5.78 -2.81
CA PRO A 56 11.68 6.72 -1.81
C PRO A 56 11.28 8.08 -2.37
N GLU A 57 12.10 8.66 -3.25
CA GLU A 57 11.84 9.95 -3.90
C GLU A 57 10.57 9.91 -4.75
N THR A 58 10.37 8.83 -5.52
CA THR A 58 9.17 8.64 -6.36
C THR A 58 7.93 8.43 -5.49
N VAL A 59 8.05 7.69 -4.38
CA VAL A 59 6.93 7.44 -3.46
C VAL A 59 6.49 8.75 -2.80
N LEU A 60 7.44 9.57 -2.35
CA LEU A 60 7.15 10.88 -1.75
C LEU A 60 6.46 11.83 -2.76
N GLU A 61 6.92 11.87 -4.00
CA GLU A 61 6.28 12.68 -5.05
C GLU A 61 4.83 12.22 -5.30
N ARG A 62 4.61 10.90 -5.38
CA ARG A 62 3.25 10.34 -5.54
C ARG A 62 2.36 10.64 -4.35
N LEU A 63 2.87 10.58 -3.12
CA LEU A 63 2.13 10.95 -1.92
C LEU A 63 1.76 12.44 -1.93
N ALA A 64 2.67 13.32 -2.33
CA ALA A 64 2.37 14.75 -2.47
C ALA A 64 1.24 15.01 -3.49
N ILE A 65 1.26 14.31 -4.63
CA ILE A 65 0.18 14.38 -5.63
C ILE A 65 -1.12 13.84 -5.05
N TYR A 66 -1.09 12.70 -4.36
CA TYR A 66 -2.26 12.12 -3.68
C TYR A 66 -2.88 13.10 -2.70
N HIS A 67 -2.10 13.73 -1.81
CA HIS A 67 -2.62 14.71 -0.84
C HIS A 67 -3.26 15.93 -1.51
N LYS A 68 -2.72 16.35 -2.66
CA LYS A 68 -3.24 17.51 -3.40
C LYS A 68 -4.49 17.19 -4.20
N GLN A 69 -4.57 16.02 -4.82
CA GLN A 69 -5.58 15.72 -5.84
C GLN A 69 -6.60 14.66 -5.42
N THR A 70 -6.20 13.68 -4.60
CA THR A 70 -7.04 12.53 -4.26
C THR A 70 -7.59 12.63 -2.85
N LYS A 71 -6.77 13.03 -1.87
CA LYS A 71 -7.19 13.18 -0.46
C LYS A 71 -8.41 14.10 -0.26
N PRO A 72 -8.61 15.19 -1.03
CA PRO A 72 -9.83 16.00 -0.92
C PRO A 72 -11.13 15.24 -1.22
N LEU A 73 -11.07 14.12 -1.95
CA LEU A 73 -12.23 13.26 -2.20
C LEU A 73 -12.77 12.63 -0.92
N ILE A 74 -11.97 12.51 0.14
CA ILE A 74 -12.46 12.04 1.45
C ILE A 74 -13.56 12.97 1.94
N ALA A 75 -13.32 14.29 1.95
CA ALA A 75 -14.31 15.27 2.39
C ALA A 75 -15.59 15.21 1.53
N TYR A 76 -15.44 15.04 0.22
CA TYR A 76 -16.58 14.86 -0.68
C TYR A 76 -17.43 13.64 -0.30
N TYR A 77 -16.82 12.46 -0.16
CA TYR A 77 -17.55 11.23 0.13
C TYR A 77 -18.07 11.16 1.58
N THR A 78 -17.42 11.83 2.53
CA THR A 78 -17.96 12.02 3.88
C THR A 78 -19.24 12.86 3.83
N ALA A 79 -19.25 13.97 3.08
CA ALA A 79 -20.45 14.80 2.92
C ALA A 79 -21.60 14.03 2.22
N GLU A 80 -21.28 13.24 1.19
CA GLU A 80 -22.28 12.37 0.54
C GLU A 80 -22.84 11.30 1.49
N ALA A 81 -22.04 10.81 2.44
CA ALA A 81 -22.51 9.87 3.45
C ALA A 81 -23.40 10.55 4.51
N GLU A 82 -23.07 11.76 4.93
CA GLU A 82 -23.90 12.58 5.82
C GLU A 82 -25.25 12.95 5.17
N ALA A 83 -25.25 13.19 3.86
CA ALA A 83 -26.47 13.40 3.07
C ALA A 83 -27.29 12.12 2.83
N GLY A 84 -26.76 10.94 3.19
CA GLY A 84 -27.42 9.65 3.00
C GLY A 84 -27.35 9.09 1.59
N ASN A 85 -26.53 9.69 0.70
CA ASN A 85 -26.37 9.24 -0.69
C ASN A 85 -25.46 8.01 -0.81
N THR A 86 -24.58 7.80 0.18
CA THR A 86 -23.68 6.65 0.24
C THR A 86 -23.37 6.28 1.69
N ARG A 87 -22.56 5.24 1.87
CA ARG A 87 -21.97 4.88 3.16
C ARG A 87 -20.47 5.15 3.09
N TYR A 88 -19.88 5.72 4.12
CA TYR A 88 -18.44 5.96 4.22
C TYR A 88 -17.90 5.20 5.43
N GLU A 89 -16.83 4.44 5.23
CA GLU A 89 -16.18 3.64 6.27
C GLU A 89 -14.67 3.74 6.11
N ARG A 90 -13.96 3.97 7.22
CA ARG A 90 -12.51 4.11 7.27
C ARG A 90 -11.91 2.92 7.99
N LEU A 91 -10.95 2.27 7.35
CA LEU A 91 -10.23 1.10 7.85
C LEU A 91 -8.77 1.42 8.07
N ASP A 92 -8.19 0.86 9.12
CA ASP A 92 -6.74 0.91 9.36
C ASP A 92 -6.01 -0.09 8.45
N GLY A 93 -5.30 0.43 7.44
CA GLY A 93 -4.54 -0.37 6.48
C GLY A 93 -3.18 -0.86 7.00
N THR A 94 -2.86 -0.60 8.27
CA THR A 94 -1.63 -1.11 8.89
C THR A 94 -1.77 -2.53 9.45
N LYS A 95 -3.01 -2.96 9.75
CA LYS A 95 -3.34 -4.28 10.30
C LYS A 95 -3.02 -5.45 9.35
N PRO A 96 -2.92 -6.69 9.88
CA PRO A 96 -2.82 -7.90 9.06
C PRO A 96 -3.99 -8.05 8.08
N VAL A 97 -3.73 -8.67 6.94
CA VAL A 97 -4.70 -8.82 5.84
C VAL A 97 -5.96 -9.55 6.31
N GLU A 98 -5.81 -10.55 7.17
CA GLU A 98 -6.90 -11.35 7.71
C GLU A 98 -7.84 -10.51 8.59
N GLU A 99 -7.30 -9.59 9.38
CA GLU A 99 -8.09 -8.69 10.23
C GLU A 99 -8.85 -7.66 9.39
N VAL A 100 -8.16 -7.01 8.43
CA VAL A 100 -8.79 -6.05 7.52
C VAL A 100 -9.90 -6.72 6.70
N SER A 101 -9.67 -7.94 6.24
CA SER A 101 -10.67 -8.72 5.49
C SER A 101 -11.90 -9.06 6.34
N ALA A 102 -11.70 -9.42 7.61
CA ALA A 102 -12.80 -9.69 8.53
C ALA A 102 -13.61 -8.42 8.86
N GLU A 103 -12.95 -7.27 8.97
CA GLU A 103 -13.59 -5.97 9.17
C GLU A 103 -14.43 -5.57 7.95
N LEU A 104 -13.88 -5.72 6.74
CA LEU A 104 -14.60 -5.50 5.48
C LEU A 104 -15.84 -6.38 5.35
N ALA A 105 -15.74 -7.66 5.70
CA ALA A 105 -16.88 -8.58 5.63
C ALA A 105 -18.05 -8.13 6.51
N LYS A 106 -17.79 -7.53 7.68
CA LYS A 106 -18.81 -6.98 8.57
C LYS A 106 -19.42 -5.68 8.06
N ILE A 107 -18.65 -4.88 7.33
CA ILE A 107 -19.12 -3.61 6.75
C ILE A 107 -20.06 -3.87 5.57
N LEU A 108 -19.76 -4.89 4.77
CA LEU A 108 -20.46 -5.20 3.51
C LEU A 108 -21.60 -6.21 3.66
N SER A 109 -21.75 -6.85 4.82
CA SER A 109 -22.90 -7.69 5.16
C SER A 109 -24.13 -6.86 5.47
#